data_AF-A0AB35XYQ5-F1
#
_entry.id   AF-A0AB35XYQ5-F1
#
_cell.length_a   1.000
_cell.length_b   1.000
_cell.length_c   1.000
_cell.angle_alpha   90.00
_cell.angle_beta   90.00
_cell.angle_gamma   90.00
#
_symmetry.space_group_name_H-M   'P 1'
#
loop_
_entity.id
_entity.type
_entity.pdbx_description
1 polymer ?
#
loop_
_entity_poly.entity_id
_entity_poly.type
_entity_poly.pdbx_seq_one_letter_code
_entity_poly.pdbx_strand_id
1 'polypeptide(L)' 'MKRPDAWHDAYRAIYSTTGCIRLTVAQAAAQMGTSPKRVTQQYPYGWSGQGRGKTIRLDTLLDQEFKLY' A
#
# COMPACT_ATOMS: atom_id res chain seq x y z
N MET A 1 9.38 15.92 -1.96
CA MET A 1 9.10 15.65 -3.38
C MET A 1 7.61 15.82 -3.66
N LYS A 2 7.22 16.26 -4.86
CA LYS A 2 5.80 16.31 -5.28
C LYS A 2 5.39 14.92 -5.78
N ARG A 3 4.24 14.42 -5.33
CA ARG A 3 3.66 13.16 -5.83
C ARG A 3 3.21 13.35 -7.29
N PRO A 4 3.57 12.43 -8.22
CA PRO A 4 3.16 12.52 -9.62
C PRO A 4 1.66 12.21 -9.76
N ASP A 5 1.04 12.63 -10.87
CA ASP A 5 -0.39 12.37 -11.13
C ASP A 5 -0.73 10.88 -11.10
N ALA A 6 0.18 10.03 -11.62
CA ALA A 6 0.04 8.57 -11.57
C ALA A 6 -0.09 8.01 -10.14
N TRP A 7 0.55 8.65 -9.14
CA TRP A 7 0.38 8.29 -7.74
C TRP A 7 -1.03 8.61 -7.26
N HIS A 8 -1.57 9.78 -7.65
CA HIS A 8 -2.91 10.21 -7.27
C HIS A 8 -3.99 9.34 -7.92
N ASP A 9 -3.79 8.95 -9.17
CA ASP A 9 -4.69 8.05 -9.90
C ASP A 9 -4.70 6.65 -9.26
N ALA A 10 -3.53 6.10 -8.93
CA ALA A 10 -3.43 4.83 -8.21
C ALA A 10 -4.11 4.91 -6.83
N TYR A 11 -3.91 6.00 -6.09
CA TYR A 11 -4.56 6.23 -4.80
C TYR A 11 -6.09 6.21 -4.95
N ARG A 12 -6.63 6.97 -5.91
CA ARG A 12 -8.08 7.03 -6.16
C ARG A 12 -8.64 5.68 -6.57
N ALA A 13 -7.96 4.94 -7.45
CA ALA A 13 -8.41 3.63 -7.91
C ALA A 13 -8.48 2.61 -6.76
N ILE A 14 -7.41 2.52 -5.96
CA ILE A 14 -7.34 1.59 -4.84
C ILE A 14 -8.32 2.00 -3.74
N TYR A 15 -8.43 3.29 -3.43
CA TYR A 15 -9.37 3.79 -2.43
C TYR A 15 -10.83 3.56 -2.85
N SER A 16 -11.17 3.78 -4.13
CA SER A 16 -12.51 3.53 -4.64
C SER A 16 -12.89 2.05 -4.60
N THR A 17 -11.91 1.15 -4.72
CA THR A 17 -12.14 -0.31 -4.71
C THR A 17 -12.23 -0.85 -3.29
N THR A 18 -11.41 -0.33 -2.37
CA THR A 18 -11.28 -0.87 -1.01
C THR A 18 -12.07 -0.09 0.03
N GLY A 19 -12.38 1.19 -0.22
CA GLY A 19 -12.93 2.14 0.75
C GLY A 19 -12.01 2.41 1.95
N CYS A 20 -10.75 1.98 1.88
CA CYS A 20 -9.87 1.87 3.04
C CYS A 20 -8.64 2.75 2.91
N ILE A 21 -8.37 3.59 3.92
CA ILE A 21 -7.10 4.34 4.04
C ILE A 21 -5.99 3.42 4.55
N ARG A 22 -6.33 2.44 5.39
CA ARG A 22 -5.40 1.42 5.88
C ARG A 22 -5.76 0.08 5.26
N LEU A 23 -4.80 -0.50 4.55
CA LEU A 23 -4.93 -1.81 3.92
C LEU A 23 -4.32 -2.87 4.84
N THR A 24 -5.02 -3.98 5.02
CA THR A 24 -4.43 -5.21 5.55
C THR A 24 -3.37 -5.75 4.60
N VAL A 25 -2.49 -6.64 5.09
CA VAL A 25 -1.51 -7.33 4.22
C VAL A 25 -2.19 -7.99 3.01
N ALA A 26 -3.35 -8.62 3.22
CA ALA A 26 -4.08 -9.29 2.14
C ALA A 26 -4.63 -8.30 1.11
N GLN A 27 -5.20 -7.18 1.55
CA GLN A 27 -5.68 -6.13 0.65
C GLN A 27 -4.53 -5.49 -0.13
N ALA A 28 -3.43 -5.14 0.54
CA ALA A 28 -2.25 -4.59 -0.13
C ALA A 28 -1.68 -5.58 -1.16
N ALA A 29 -1.58 -6.87 -0.81
CA ALA A 29 -1.09 -7.90 -1.71
C ALA A 29 -1.97 -8.01 -2.98
N ALA A 30 -3.29 -8.00 -2.81
CA ALA A 30 -4.23 -8.03 -3.92
C ALA A 30 -4.10 -6.81 -4.85
N GLN A 31 -3.98 -5.61 -4.27
CA GLN A 31 -3.87 -4.37 -5.05
C GLN A 31 -2.51 -4.23 -5.76
N MET A 32 -1.44 -4.74 -5.15
CA MET A 32 -0.09 -4.74 -5.74
C MET A 32 0.18 -5.98 -6.62
N GLY A 33 -0.80 -6.85 -6.83
CA GLY A 33 -0.66 -8.04 -7.68
C GLY A 33 0.41 -9.04 -7.20
N THR A 34 0.57 -9.18 -5.88
CA THR A 34 1.63 -10.03 -5.27
C THR A 34 1.07 -10.88 -4.12
N SER A 35 1.93 -11.68 -3.48
CA SER A 35 1.52 -12.50 -2.33
C SER A 35 1.65 -11.75 -1.00
N PRO A 36 0.86 -12.09 0.04
CA PRO A 36 0.97 -11.49 1.38
C PRO A 36 2.38 -11.54 1.98
N LYS A 37 3.13 -12.62 1.70
CA LYS A 37 4.53 -12.74 2.16
C LYS A 37 5.44 -11.77 1.41
N ARG A 38 5.26 -11.63 0.09
CA ARG A 38 6.07 -10.76 -0.75
C ARG A 38 5.75 -9.28 -0.55
N VAL A 39 4.48 -8.89 -0.39
CA VAL A 39 4.10 -7.48 -0.24
C VAL A 39 4.79 -6.83 0.95
N THR A 40 4.92 -7.53 2.08
CA THR A 40 5.62 -7.00 3.26
C THR A 40 7.14 -6.93 3.09
N GLN A 41 7.70 -7.70 2.17
CA GLN A 41 9.13 -7.67 1.84
C GLN A 41 9.45 -6.59 0.81
N GLN A 42 8.57 -6.43 -0.17
CA GLN A 42 8.70 -5.46 -1.26
C GLN A 42 8.42 -4.02 -0.79
N TYR A 43 7.49 -3.85 0.16
CA TYR A 43 7.15 -2.56 0.76
C TYR A 43 7.39 -2.64 2.27
N PRO A 44 8.65 -2.63 2.75
CA PRO A 44 8.97 -2.95 4.13
C PRO A 44 8.57 -1.87 5.15
N TYR A 45 8.28 -0.65 4.71
CA TYR A 45 8.08 0.51 5.59
C TYR A 45 6.59 0.80 5.87
N GLY A 46 6.30 1.37 7.04
CA GLY A 46 4.96 1.89 7.38
C GLY A 46 3.92 0.87 7.84
N TRP A 47 4.30 -0.40 8.01
CA TRP A 47 3.41 -1.40 8.61
C TRP A 47 3.20 -1.16 10.10
N SER A 48 1.96 -1.21 10.53
CA SER A 48 1.54 -1.11 11.93
C SER A 48 0.76 -2.35 12.36
N GLY A 49 0.87 -2.74 13.63
CA GLY A 49 0.25 -3.96 14.19
C GLY A 49 1.20 -5.17 14.21
N GLN A 50 0.74 -6.26 14.84
CA GLN A 50 1.51 -7.50 14.99
C GLN A 50 0.92 -8.67 14.18
N GLY A 51 1.79 -9.56 13.71
CA GLY A 51 1.41 -10.81 13.04
C GLY A 51 0.47 -10.59 11.85
N ARG A 52 -0.68 -11.29 11.87
CA ARG A 52 -1.71 -11.23 10.81
C ARG A 52 -2.53 -9.93 10.82
N GLY A 53 -2.44 -9.12 11.89
CA GLY A 53 -3.12 -7.82 12.00
C GLY A 53 -2.33 -6.65 11.43
N LYS A 54 -1.25 -6.92 10.68
CA LYS A 54 -0.46 -5.85 10.05
C LYS A 54 -1.30 -5.10 9.02
N THR A 55 -1.24 -3.78 9.12
CA THR A 55 -1.85 -2.85 8.16
C THR A 55 -0.85 -1.79 7.72
N ILE A 56 -1.02 -1.27 6.52
CA ILE A 56 -0.22 -0.16 5.98
C ILE A 56 -1.17 0.93 5.51
N ARG A 57 -0.76 2.20 5.65
CA ARG A 57 -1.49 3.30 5.02
C ARG A 57 -1.31 3.25 3.51
N LEU A 58 -2.39 3.46 2.77
CA LEU A 58 -2.37 3.48 1.30
C LEU A 58 -1.35 4.50 0.77
N ASP A 59 -1.27 5.68 1.39
CA ASP A 59 -0.27 6.68 1.01
C ASP A 59 1.17 6.17 1.14
N THR A 60 1.50 5.52 2.26
CA THR A 60 2.84 4.97 2.50
C THR A 60 3.17 3.77 1.61
N LEU A 61 2.18 2.97 1.22
CA LEU A 61 2.35 1.90 0.25
C LEU A 61 2.72 2.46 -1.12
N LEU A 62 1.98 3.47 -1.59
CA LEU A 62 2.21 4.09 -2.89
C LEU A 62 3.49 4.93 -2.91
N ASP A 63 3.83 5.63 -1.83
CA ASP A 63 5.11 6.32 -1.74
C ASP A 63 6.28 5.35 -1.96
N GLN A 64 6.17 4.12 -1.45
CA GLN A 64 7.20 3.10 -1.70
C GLN A 64 7.21 2.59 -3.14
N GLU A 65 6.05 2.34 -3.74
CA GLU A 65 5.92 1.90 -5.14
C GLU A 65 6.54 2.92 -6.11
N PHE A 66 6.29 4.21 -5.88
CA PHE A 66 6.79 5.31 -6.70
C PHE A 66 8.19 5.78 -6.29
N LYS A 67 8.82 5.13 -5.31
CA LYS A 67 10.14 5.46 -4.77
C LYS A 67 10.26 6.91 -4.29
N LEU A 68 9.20 7.40 -3.65
CA LEU A 68 9.08 8.72 -3.07
C LEU A 68 9.52 8.64 -1.60
N TYR A 69 10.82 8.71 -1.36
CA TYR A 69 11.43 8.78 -0.03
C TYR A 69 12.41 9.95 0.03
#